data_AF-A0A2H0G7P6-F1
#
_entry.id   AF-A0A2H0G7P6-F1
#
_cell.length_a   1.000
_cell.length_b   1.000
_cell.length_c   1.000
_cell.angle_alpha   90.00
_cell.angle_beta   90.00
_cell.angle_gamma   90.00
#
_symmetry.space_group_name_H-M   'P 1'
#
loop_
_entity.id
_entity.type
_entity.pdbx_description
1 polymer ?
#
loop_
_entity_poly.entity_id
_entity_poly.type
_entity_poly.pdbx_seq_one_letter_code
_entity_poly.pdbx_strand_id
1 'polypeptide(L)'
;MFTLFKKKKVKEDVAANIFINSIFNTIDSGFPEIVGILNDAPEFVSSPQLSVANDDHFVLLVFATNLDIIENNFESYEADNLKIAIIEKLSEIFDTSSDDLTKVILSYQNYLSKVNFPSKNKVYAMSKGIFGKYSLYDFQDDYFKNMKSPNPMLLKRLDEVMENFVFNWDVFEKKYHLSH
;
A
#
# COMPACT_ATOMS: atom_id res chain seq x y z
N MET A 1 -13.31 -9.93 35.52
CA MET A 1 -12.07 -9.28 35.99
C MET A 1 -11.46 -8.60 34.77
N PHE A 2 -11.63 -7.28 34.62
CA PHE A 2 -11.01 -6.52 33.52
C PHE A 2 -9.57 -6.23 33.89
N THR A 3 -8.64 -7.08 33.47
CA THR A 3 -7.23 -6.71 33.42
C THR A 3 -7.10 -5.59 32.38
N LEU A 4 -6.93 -4.35 32.83
CA LEU A 4 -6.46 -3.26 32.00
C LEU A 4 -5.09 -3.69 31.44
N PHE A 5 -5.07 -4.20 30.22
CA PHE A 5 -3.82 -4.45 29.51
C PHE A 5 -3.16 -3.09 29.27
N LYS A 6 -2.14 -2.78 30.06
CA LYS A 6 -1.33 -1.57 29.88
C LYS A 6 -0.64 -1.67 28.52
N LYS A 7 -0.82 -0.65 27.66
CA LYS A 7 -0.13 -0.57 26.36
C LYS A 7 1.38 -0.77 26.56
N LYS A 8 2.00 -1.60 25.74
CA LYS A 8 3.44 -1.83 25.78
C LYS A 8 4.14 -0.63 25.12
N LYS A 9 5.04 0.03 25.85
CA LYS A 9 5.91 1.07 25.29
C LYS A 9 6.88 0.45 24.28
N VAL A 10 6.97 1.03 23.10
CA VAL A 10 7.88 0.60 22.03
C VAL A 10 8.58 1.81 21.44
N LYS A 11 9.84 1.61 21.06
CA LYS A 11 10.61 2.60 20.29
C LYS A 11 10.22 2.53 18.81
N GLU A 12 10.54 3.59 18.08
CA GLU A 12 10.29 3.75 16.64
C GLU A 12 10.87 2.59 15.83
N ASP A 13 12.07 2.12 16.16
CA ASP A 13 12.70 0.93 15.54
C ASP A 13 11.82 -0.32 15.64
N VAL A 14 11.25 -0.58 16.83
CA VAL A 14 10.40 -1.74 17.07
C VAL A 14 9.06 -1.58 16.37
N ALA A 15 8.48 -0.37 16.38
CA ALA A 15 7.25 -0.07 15.66
C ALA A 15 7.42 -0.24 14.14
N ALA A 16 8.54 0.25 13.58
CA ALA A 16 8.89 0.09 12.18
C ALA A 16 9.04 -1.39 11.81
N ASN A 17 9.72 -2.20 12.62
CA ASN A 17 9.82 -3.64 12.41
C ASN A 17 8.44 -4.32 12.42
N ILE A 18 7.54 -3.96 13.35
CA ILE A 18 6.18 -4.53 13.40
C ILE A 18 5.40 -4.15 12.14
N PHE A 19 5.46 -2.89 11.74
CA PHE A 19 4.79 -2.37 10.55
C PHE A 19 5.27 -3.06 9.27
N ILE A 20 6.60 -3.08 9.03
CA ILE A 20 7.21 -3.65 7.82
C ILE A 20 6.87 -5.13 7.70
N ASN A 21 7.09 -5.91 8.77
CA ASN A 21 6.80 -7.35 8.73
C ASN A 21 5.31 -7.63 8.53
N SER A 22 4.43 -6.82 9.13
CA SER A 22 2.99 -6.97 8.91
C SER A 22 2.60 -6.70 7.46
N ILE A 23 3.14 -5.64 6.85
CA ILE A 23 2.86 -5.30 5.46
C ILE A 23 3.39 -6.37 4.50
N PHE A 24 4.64 -6.83 4.67
CA PHE A 24 5.19 -7.91 3.84
C PHE A 24 4.38 -9.20 3.96
N ASN A 25 4.04 -9.65 5.18
CA ASN A 25 3.21 -10.83 5.36
C ASN A 25 1.84 -10.71 4.66
N THR A 26 1.24 -9.52 4.68
CA THR A 26 -0.02 -9.25 3.97
C THR A 26 0.19 -9.24 2.45
N ILE A 27 1.29 -8.70 1.95
CA ILE A 27 1.62 -8.72 0.51
C ILE A 27 1.87 -10.16 0.04
N ASP A 28 2.70 -10.93 0.74
CA ASP A 28 3.07 -12.29 0.39
C ASP A 28 1.85 -13.20 0.26
N SER A 29 0.86 -13.02 1.15
CA SER A 29 -0.39 -13.78 1.12
C SER A 29 -1.47 -13.19 0.22
N GLY A 30 -1.48 -11.88 0.00
CA GLY A 30 -2.55 -11.18 -0.69
C GLY A 30 -2.28 -10.87 -2.17
N PHE A 31 -1.03 -10.68 -2.59
CA PHE A 31 -0.72 -10.37 -3.98
C PHE A 31 -1.11 -11.49 -4.96
N PRO A 32 -0.97 -12.79 -4.64
CA PRO A 32 -1.49 -13.86 -5.49
C PRO A 32 -2.99 -13.74 -5.76
N GLU A 33 -3.78 -13.28 -4.78
CA GLU A 33 -5.22 -13.05 -4.94
C GLU A 33 -5.50 -11.85 -5.85
N ILE A 34 -4.70 -10.77 -5.75
CA ILE A 34 -4.77 -9.64 -6.69
C ILE A 34 -4.49 -10.12 -8.12
N VAL A 35 -3.45 -10.94 -8.30
CA VAL A 35 -3.10 -11.52 -9.60
C VAL A 35 -4.23 -12.38 -10.14
N GLY A 36 -4.85 -13.22 -9.31
CA GLY A 36 -6.02 -14.01 -9.69
C GLY A 36 -7.20 -13.15 -10.13
N ILE A 37 -7.58 -12.15 -9.34
CA ILE A 37 -8.66 -11.21 -9.66
C ILE A 37 -8.44 -10.53 -11.02
N LEU A 38 -7.21 -10.10 -11.30
CA LEU A 38 -6.87 -9.40 -12.54
C LEU A 38 -6.77 -10.33 -13.74
N ASN A 39 -6.17 -11.51 -13.58
CA ASN A 39 -6.02 -12.47 -14.68
C ASN A 39 -7.35 -13.09 -15.12
N ASP A 40 -8.28 -13.26 -14.16
CA ASP A 40 -9.59 -13.87 -14.38
C ASP A 40 -10.72 -12.82 -14.52
N ALA A 41 -10.38 -11.53 -14.62
CA ALA A 41 -11.36 -10.46 -14.72
C ALA A 41 -12.17 -10.54 -16.03
N PRO A 42 -13.51 -10.76 -15.98
CA PRO A 42 -14.35 -10.79 -17.18
C PRO A 42 -14.48 -9.42 -17.87
N GLU A 43 -14.13 -8.32 -17.19
CA GLU A 43 -14.13 -6.96 -17.71
C GLU A 43 -12.94 -6.66 -18.62
N PHE A 44 -11.94 -7.56 -18.67
CA PHE A 44 -10.87 -7.48 -19.64
C PHE A 44 -11.24 -8.25 -20.91
N VAL A 45 -10.91 -7.67 -22.06
CA VAL A 45 -11.07 -8.31 -23.38
C VAL A 45 -10.05 -9.43 -23.60
N SER A 46 -8.97 -9.42 -22.82
CA SER A 46 -7.96 -10.47 -22.77
C SER A 46 -7.25 -10.44 -21.42
N SER A 47 -6.83 -11.59 -20.92
CA SER A 47 -6.14 -11.68 -19.63
C SER A 47 -4.76 -10.98 -19.68
N PRO A 48 -4.37 -10.21 -18.66
CA PRO A 48 -3.07 -9.55 -18.58
C PRO A 48 -1.89 -10.49 -18.34
N GLN A 49 -2.14 -11.76 -18.00
CA GLN A 49 -1.11 -12.77 -17.76
C GLN A 49 -0.06 -12.31 -16.72
N LEU A 50 -0.53 -11.64 -15.67
CA LEU A 50 0.31 -11.19 -14.56
C LEU A 50 0.92 -12.40 -13.85
N SER A 51 2.19 -12.27 -13.50
CA SER A 51 2.91 -13.25 -12.68
C SER A 51 2.92 -12.80 -11.23
N VAL A 52 2.75 -13.76 -10.31
CA VAL A 52 2.94 -13.54 -8.86
C VAL A 52 4.37 -13.13 -8.50
N ALA A 53 5.34 -13.35 -9.39
CA ALA A 53 6.73 -12.93 -9.20
C ALA A 53 6.98 -11.45 -9.55
N ASN A 54 5.98 -10.73 -10.10
CA ASN A 54 6.10 -9.33 -10.51
C ASN A 54 5.42 -8.41 -9.49
N ASP A 55 5.76 -8.52 -8.21
CA ASP A 55 5.13 -7.80 -7.11
C ASP A 55 5.79 -6.44 -6.79
N ASP A 56 6.96 -6.13 -7.36
CA ASP A 56 7.73 -4.90 -7.12
C ASP A 56 6.88 -3.62 -7.10
N HIS A 57 6.06 -3.43 -8.13
CA HIS A 57 5.17 -2.26 -8.23
C HIS A 57 4.09 -2.28 -7.15
N PHE A 58 3.55 -3.46 -6.85
CA PHE A 58 2.53 -3.63 -5.82
C PHE A 58 3.08 -3.33 -4.43
N VAL A 59 4.27 -3.86 -4.10
CA VAL A 59 5.00 -3.57 -2.86
C VAL A 59 5.16 -2.06 -2.66
N LEU A 60 5.64 -1.36 -3.68
CA LEU A 60 5.84 0.10 -3.62
C LEU A 60 4.52 0.88 -3.51
N LEU A 61 3.44 0.45 -4.17
CA LEU A 61 2.12 1.05 -4.02
C LEU A 61 1.58 0.93 -2.59
N VAL A 62 1.73 -0.26 -1.98
CA VAL A 62 1.27 -0.54 -0.62
C VAL A 62 2.09 0.25 0.40
N PHE A 63 3.42 0.27 0.30
CA PHE A 63 4.27 1.05 1.22
C PHE A 63 4.04 2.56 1.08
N ALA A 64 3.99 3.10 -0.14
CA ALA A 64 3.72 4.52 -0.37
C ALA A 64 2.39 4.95 0.25
N THR A 65 1.35 4.14 0.07
CA THR A 65 0.03 4.41 0.66
C THR A 65 0.05 4.36 2.17
N ASN A 66 0.67 3.35 2.76
CA ASN A 66 0.67 3.19 4.21
C ASN A 66 1.55 4.24 4.92
N LEU A 67 2.66 4.65 4.30
CA LEU A 67 3.49 5.75 4.81
C LEU A 67 2.73 7.08 4.81
N ASP A 68 1.90 7.35 3.81
CA ASP A 68 0.99 8.51 3.81
C ASP A 68 -0.02 8.46 4.98
N ILE A 69 -0.50 7.27 5.34
CA ILE A 69 -1.52 7.10 6.38
C ILE A 69 -0.96 7.33 7.79
N ILE A 70 0.35 7.18 8.00
CA ILE A 70 0.99 7.41 9.32
C ILE A 70 0.65 8.79 9.89
N GLU A 71 0.64 9.83 9.04
CA GLU A 71 0.35 11.21 9.46
C GLU A 71 -1.06 11.41 10.02
N ASN A 72 -1.99 10.49 9.71
CA ASN A 72 -3.34 10.56 10.24
C ASN A 72 -3.47 9.98 11.65
N ASN A 73 -2.44 9.29 12.15
CA ASN A 73 -2.50 8.50 13.39
C ASN A 73 -1.55 9.00 14.47
N PHE A 74 -0.48 9.73 14.11
CA PHE A 74 0.53 10.19 15.06
C PHE A 74 0.74 11.71 14.96
N GLU A 75 1.28 12.32 16.01
CA GLU A 75 1.74 13.71 15.94
C GLU A 75 2.88 13.84 14.91
N SER A 76 3.04 15.02 14.29
CA SER A 76 4.00 15.22 13.18
C SER A 76 5.41 14.70 13.52
N TYR A 77 5.90 14.98 14.72
CA TYR A 77 7.24 14.54 15.14
C TYR A 77 7.34 13.00 15.29
N GLU A 78 6.33 12.36 15.88
CA GLU A 78 6.25 10.91 16.00
C GLU A 78 6.14 10.24 14.63
N ALA A 79 5.29 10.79 13.76
CA ALA A 79 5.09 10.31 12.39
C ALA A 79 6.39 10.40 11.59
N ASP A 80 7.10 11.53 11.64
CA ASP A 80 8.33 11.75 10.89
C ASP A 80 9.44 10.78 11.34
N ASN A 81 9.64 10.61 12.66
CA ASN A 81 10.64 9.68 13.17
C ASN A 81 10.31 8.23 12.83
N LEU A 82 9.03 7.84 12.89
CA LEU A 82 8.60 6.50 12.50
C LEU A 82 8.83 6.26 11.00
N LYS A 83 8.51 7.24 10.15
CA LYS A 83 8.77 7.15 8.70
C LYS A 83 10.25 7.01 8.40
N ILE A 84 11.11 7.78 9.06
CA ILE A 84 12.58 7.67 8.93
C ILE A 84 13.03 6.25 9.28
N ALA A 85 12.62 5.73 10.44
CA ALA A 85 12.96 4.38 10.86
C ALA A 85 12.45 3.29 9.90
N ILE A 86 11.27 3.47 9.30
CA ILE A 86 10.74 2.55 8.27
C ILE A 86 11.59 2.60 7.00
N ILE A 87 11.90 3.80 6.50
CA ILE A 87 12.69 3.97 5.27
C ILE A 87 14.10 3.42 5.44
N GLU A 88 14.77 3.66 6.56
CA GLU A 88 16.10 3.12 6.83
C GLU A 88 16.10 1.60 6.72
N LYS A 89 15.15 0.93 7.40
CA LYS A 89 15.01 -0.53 7.36
C LYS A 89 14.64 -1.07 5.98
N LEU A 90 13.71 -0.43 5.28
CA LEU A 90 13.35 -0.84 3.93
C LEU A 90 14.52 -0.66 2.96
N SER A 91 15.36 0.36 3.16
CA SER A 91 16.52 0.59 2.31
C SER A 91 17.56 -0.53 2.45
N GLU A 92 17.74 -1.05 3.66
CA GLU A 92 18.54 -2.26 3.91
C GLU A 92 17.94 -3.50 3.23
N ILE A 93 16.61 -3.68 3.29
CA ILE A 93 15.91 -4.82 2.66
C ILE A 93 16.02 -4.77 1.14
N PHE A 94 15.88 -3.59 0.54
CA PHE A 94 15.95 -3.40 -0.91
C PHE A 94 17.36 -3.16 -1.44
N ASP A 95 18.40 -3.26 -0.61
CA ASP A 95 19.81 -3.03 -0.96
C ASP A 95 20.03 -1.69 -1.69
N THR A 96 19.50 -0.61 -1.12
CA THR A 96 19.57 0.76 -1.67
C THR A 96 19.85 1.79 -0.57
N SER A 97 20.15 3.03 -0.94
CA SER A 97 20.25 4.12 0.03
C SER A 97 18.87 4.59 0.52
N SER A 98 18.79 5.07 1.76
CA SER A 98 17.56 5.70 2.31
C SER A 98 17.10 6.89 1.47
N ASP A 99 18.01 7.67 0.90
CA ASP A 99 17.70 8.83 0.05
C ASP A 99 17.04 8.40 -1.27
N ASP A 100 17.61 7.39 -1.94
CA ASP A 100 17.04 6.86 -3.18
C ASP A 100 15.68 6.20 -2.93
N LEU A 101 15.55 5.43 -1.85
CA LEU A 101 14.26 4.84 -1.50
C LEU A 101 13.21 5.92 -1.18
N THR A 102 13.60 6.98 -0.46
CA THR A 102 12.72 8.12 -0.18
C THR A 102 12.21 8.75 -1.48
N LYS A 103 13.09 8.98 -2.45
CA LYS A 103 12.69 9.51 -3.78
C LYS A 103 11.72 8.58 -4.50
N VAL A 104 11.97 7.27 -4.45
CA VAL A 104 11.07 6.27 -5.05
C VAL A 104 9.71 6.32 -4.37
N ILE A 105 9.63 6.25 -3.05
CA ILE A 105 8.36 6.32 -2.31
C ILE A 105 7.60 7.62 -2.61
N LEU A 106 8.28 8.77 -2.58
CA LEU A 106 7.68 10.07 -2.94
C LEU A 106 7.13 10.08 -4.37
N SER A 107 7.82 9.44 -5.32
CA SER A 107 7.33 9.33 -6.69
C SER A 107 6.03 8.51 -6.79
N TYR A 108 5.89 7.46 -5.96
CA TYR A 108 4.66 6.66 -5.88
C TYR A 108 3.53 7.41 -5.18
N GLN A 109 3.82 8.13 -4.09
CA GLN A 109 2.83 8.99 -3.41
C GLN A 109 2.28 10.07 -4.36
N ASN A 110 3.17 10.74 -5.12
CA ASN A 110 2.79 11.72 -6.13
C ASN A 110 1.95 11.11 -7.26
N TYR A 111 2.36 9.94 -7.76
CA TYR A 111 1.61 9.20 -8.76
C TYR A 111 0.22 8.82 -8.27
N LEU A 112 0.12 8.25 -7.06
CA LEU A 112 -1.13 7.87 -6.40
C LEU A 112 -2.06 9.08 -6.25
N SER A 113 -1.54 10.21 -5.75
CA SER A 113 -2.30 11.46 -5.64
C SER A 113 -2.87 11.91 -6.99
N LYS A 114 -2.07 11.85 -8.06
CA LYS A 114 -2.48 12.24 -9.42
C LYS A 114 -3.59 11.35 -9.97
N VAL A 115 -3.47 10.03 -9.86
CA VAL A 115 -4.51 9.11 -10.38
C VAL A 115 -5.78 9.12 -9.52
N ASN A 116 -5.64 9.43 -8.23
CA ASN A 116 -6.74 9.47 -7.29
C ASN A 116 -7.66 10.69 -7.48
N PHE A 117 -7.11 11.82 -7.94
CA PHE A 117 -7.85 13.07 -8.10
C PHE A 117 -9.17 12.88 -8.88
N PRO A 118 -10.30 13.46 -8.43
CA PRO A 118 -10.45 14.38 -7.27
C PRO A 118 -10.68 13.70 -5.91
N SER A 119 -10.66 12.36 -5.85
CA SER A 119 -10.81 11.62 -4.60
C SER A 119 -9.60 11.79 -3.69
N LYS A 120 -9.81 11.58 -2.39
CA LYS A 120 -8.77 11.50 -1.35
C LYS A 120 -8.69 10.12 -0.70
N ASN A 121 -9.51 9.16 -1.15
CA ASN A 121 -9.54 7.81 -0.59
C ASN A 121 -8.22 7.09 -0.97
N LYS A 122 -7.46 6.64 0.03
CA LYS A 122 -6.14 6.01 -0.14
C LYS A 122 -6.22 4.60 -0.71
N VAL A 123 -7.24 3.82 -0.36
CA VAL A 123 -7.51 2.50 -0.95
C VAL A 123 -7.83 2.65 -2.44
N TYR A 124 -8.71 3.58 -2.77
CA TYR A 124 -9.06 3.90 -4.16
C TYR A 124 -7.84 4.35 -4.98
N ALA A 125 -6.90 5.07 -4.35
CA ALA A 125 -5.64 5.43 -4.97
C ALA A 125 -4.82 4.19 -5.34
N MET A 126 -4.70 3.20 -4.44
CA MET A 126 -4.00 1.93 -4.73
C MET A 126 -4.65 1.17 -5.87
N SER A 127 -5.98 1.02 -5.83
CA SER A 127 -6.74 0.32 -6.88
C SER A 127 -6.61 0.99 -8.24
N LYS A 128 -6.54 2.32 -8.31
CA LYS A 128 -6.22 3.02 -9.58
C LYS A 128 -4.75 2.92 -9.95
N GLY A 129 -3.88 2.94 -8.95
CA GLY A 129 -2.43 2.91 -9.14
C GLY A 129 -1.98 1.62 -9.81
N ILE A 130 -2.58 0.48 -9.44
CA ILE A 130 -2.24 -0.81 -10.06
C ILE A 130 -2.53 -0.81 -11.56
N PHE A 131 -3.61 -0.15 -12.02
CA PHE A 131 -3.93 -0.08 -13.45
C PHE A 131 -2.85 0.60 -14.28
N GLY A 132 -2.27 1.70 -13.78
CA GLY A 132 -1.21 2.37 -14.53
C GLY A 132 0.15 1.69 -14.37
N LYS A 133 0.47 1.13 -13.19
CA LYS A 133 1.76 0.47 -12.97
C LYS A 133 1.90 -0.87 -13.71
N TYR A 134 0.78 -1.57 -13.92
CA TYR A 134 0.75 -2.84 -14.65
C TYR A 134 0.14 -2.72 -16.06
N SER A 135 -0.03 -1.51 -16.58
CA SER A 135 -0.58 -1.24 -17.92
C SER A 135 -1.95 -1.90 -18.18
N LEU A 136 -2.77 -2.05 -17.14
CA LEU A 136 -4.02 -2.82 -17.20
C LEU A 136 -5.09 -2.15 -18.07
N TYR A 137 -4.96 -0.86 -18.35
CA TYR A 137 -5.86 -0.15 -19.26
C TYR A 137 -5.91 -0.77 -20.65
N ASP A 138 -4.82 -1.41 -21.10
CA ASP A 138 -4.71 -1.91 -22.46
C ASP A 138 -5.46 -3.22 -22.69
N PHE A 139 -5.88 -3.88 -21.61
CA PHE A 139 -6.67 -5.12 -21.58
C PHE A 139 -8.17 -4.87 -21.44
N GLN A 140 -8.60 -3.62 -21.31
CA GLN A 140 -10.02 -3.25 -21.24
C GLN A 140 -10.60 -3.04 -22.63
N ASP A 141 -11.93 -2.93 -22.71
CA ASP A 141 -12.61 -2.47 -23.91
C ASP A 141 -12.15 -1.06 -24.35
N ASP A 142 -12.43 -0.71 -25.60
CA ASP A 142 -12.00 0.56 -26.19
C ASP A 142 -12.51 1.78 -25.42
N TYR A 143 -13.68 1.69 -24.76
CA TYR A 143 -14.24 2.80 -24.01
C TYR A 143 -13.36 3.14 -22.81
N PHE A 144 -13.10 2.18 -21.92
CA PHE A 144 -12.28 2.39 -20.73
C PHE A 144 -10.80 2.59 -21.06
N LYS A 145 -10.29 1.88 -22.08
CA LYS A 145 -8.91 2.02 -22.55
C LYS A 145 -8.60 3.43 -23.05
N ASN A 146 -9.46 4.01 -23.89
CA ASN A 146 -9.26 5.35 -24.45
C ASN A 146 -9.37 6.44 -23.38
N MET A 147 -10.22 6.24 -22.36
CA MET A 147 -10.34 7.15 -21.23
C MET A 147 -9.21 7.02 -20.20
N LYS A 148 -8.37 5.97 -20.31
CA LYS A 148 -7.39 5.58 -19.28
C LYS A 148 -8.04 5.53 -17.89
N SER A 149 -9.23 4.93 -17.82
CA SER A 149 -10.00 4.74 -16.60
C SER A 149 -10.26 3.26 -16.36
N PRO A 150 -10.27 2.77 -15.11
CA PRO A 150 -10.66 1.40 -14.82
C PRO A 150 -12.15 1.18 -15.08
N ASN A 151 -12.52 -0.03 -15.49
CA ASN A 151 -13.90 -0.51 -15.47
C ASN A 151 -14.42 -0.44 -14.02
N PRO A 152 -15.56 0.21 -13.76
CA PRO A 152 -16.07 0.42 -12.40
C PRO A 152 -16.31 -0.86 -11.60
N MET A 153 -16.71 -1.95 -12.25
CA MET A 153 -16.99 -3.22 -11.56
C MET A 153 -15.70 -3.89 -11.09
N LEU A 154 -14.68 -3.92 -11.95
CA LEU A 154 -13.36 -4.43 -11.58
C LEU A 154 -12.71 -3.53 -10.53
N LEU A 155 -12.81 -2.21 -10.69
CA LEU A 155 -12.27 -1.25 -9.72
C LEU A 155 -12.88 -1.45 -8.33
N LYS A 156 -14.20 -1.64 -8.24
CA LYS A 156 -14.89 -1.89 -6.98
C LYS A 156 -14.40 -3.18 -6.31
N ARG A 157 -14.26 -4.28 -7.07
CA ARG A 157 -13.74 -5.55 -6.54
C ARG A 157 -12.30 -5.39 -6.03
N LEU A 158 -11.49 -4.63 -6.75
CA LEU A 158 -10.13 -4.31 -6.31
C LEU A 158 -10.14 -3.44 -5.04
N ASP A 159 -11.01 -2.43 -4.94
CA ASP A 159 -11.14 -1.62 -3.71
C ASP A 159 -11.40 -2.51 -2.49
N GLU A 160 -12.36 -3.43 -2.58
CA GLU A 160 -12.74 -4.33 -1.49
C GLU A 160 -11.55 -5.19 -0.99
N VAL A 161 -10.70 -5.68 -1.90
CA VAL A 161 -9.52 -6.47 -1.49
C VAL A 161 -8.33 -5.59 -1.09
N MET A 162 -8.20 -4.40 -1.67
CA MET A 162 -7.12 -3.44 -1.38
C MET A 162 -7.18 -2.90 0.04
N GLU A 163 -8.36 -2.87 0.67
CA GLU A 163 -8.55 -2.50 2.08
C GLU A 163 -7.67 -3.35 3.02
N ASN A 164 -7.45 -4.62 2.69
CA ASN A 164 -6.66 -5.53 3.53
C ASN A 164 -5.17 -5.17 3.60
N PHE A 165 -4.67 -4.37 2.66
CA PHE A 165 -3.28 -3.92 2.61
C PHE A 165 -3.04 -2.61 3.36
N VAL A 166 -4.08 -2.03 3.96
CA VAL A 166 -3.93 -0.87 4.86
C VAL A 166 -3.60 -1.37 6.26
N PHE A 167 -2.49 -0.92 6.80
CA PHE A 167 -2.06 -1.23 8.16
C PHE A 167 -3.06 -0.69 9.18
N ASN A 168 -3.47 -1.54 10.11
CA ASN A 168 -4.45 -1.19 11.12
C ASN A 168 -3.78 -0.49 12.32
N TRP A 169 -3.61 0.83 12.21
CA TRP A 169 -3.05 1.65 13.28
C TRP A 169 -3.90 1.62 14.56
N ASP A 170 -5.23 1.56 14.47
CA ASP A 170 -6.09 1.43 15.65
C ASP A 170 -5.77 0.18 16.49
N VAL A 171 -5.52 -0.96 15.83
CA VAL A 171 -5.13 -2.22 16.49
C VAL A 171 -3.72 -2.10 17.06
N PHE A 172 -2.81 -1.47 16.34
CA PHE A 172 -1.46 -1.20 16.83
C PHE A 172 -1.50 -0.36 18.10
N GLU A 173 -2.21 0.76 18.09
CA GLU A 173 -2.30 1.69 19.23
C GLU A 173 -3.04 1.10 20.43
N LYS A 174 -3.95 0.15 20.24
CA LYS A 174 -4.56 -0.59 21.37
C LYS A 174 -3.53 -1.42 22.14
N LYS A 175 -2.48 -1.90 21.46
CA LYS A 175 -1.47 -2.79 22.03
C LYS A 175 -0.19 -2.05 22.43
N TYR A 176 0.18 -1.03 21.69
CA TYR A 176 1.45 -0.33 21.80
C TYR A 176 1.27 1.17 21.99
N HIS A 177 2.28 1.80 22.56
CA HIS A 177 2.40 3.24 22.64
C HIS A 177 3.84 3.59 22.25
N LEU A 178 4.01 4.48 21.28
CA LEU A 178 5.33 5.00 20.92
C LEU A 178 5.90 5.72 22.15
N SER A 179 7.15 5.43 22.46
CA SER A 179 7.86 6.07 23.55
C SER A 179 9.17 6.65 23.03
N HIS A 180 9.29 7.97 23.15
CA HIS A 180 10.53 8.71 22.99
C HIS A 180 11.55 8.34 24.08
#